data_AF-A0AAN8IGY3-F1
#
_entry.id   AF-A0AAN8IGY3-F1
#
_cell.length_a   1.000
_cell.length_b   1.000
_cell.length_c   1.000
_cell.angle_alpha   90.00
_cell.angle_beta   90.00
_cell.angle_gamma   90.00
#
_symmetry.space_group_name_H-M   'P 1'
#
loop_
_entity.id
_entity.type
_entity.pdbx_description
1 polymer ?
#
loop_
_entity_poly.entity_id
_entity_poly.type
_entity_poly.pdbx_seq_one_letter_code
_entity_poly.pdbx_strand_id
1 'polypeptide(L)'
;SSSAPPSPSESFACQQCSMVFSSSSALILHCRTHSDSLRRCPLCGLSFNTASRFENHVRKHASTTNCICQICGDGFSSRDVLDLHMQIHKGNLELGAHSQLS
;
A
#
# COMPACT_ATOMS: atom_id res chain seq x y z
N SER A 1 13.02 12.14 34.52
CA SER A 1 11.70 12.75 34.36
C SER A 1 10.78 11.78 33.67
N SER A 2 9.82 11.25 34.41
CA SER A 2 8.78 10.37 33.89
C SER A 2 7.82 11.19 33.03
N SER A 3 7.92 11.07 31.71
CA SER A 3 6.86 11.52 30.81
C SER A 3 5.89 10.36 30.66
N ALA A 4 4.84 10.35 31.49
CA ALA A 4 3.73 9.44 31.29
C ALA A 4 3.11 9.72 29.91
N PRO A 5 2.77 8.69 29.10
CA PRO A 5 2.06 8.90 27.86
C PRO A 5 0.66 9.48 28.18
N PRO A 6 0.15 10.44 27.40
CA PRO A 6 -1.20 10.95 27.59
C PRO A 6 -2.20 9.79 27.48
N SER A 7 -3.07 9.65 28.48
CA SER A 7 -4.14 8.65 28.52
C SER A 7 -4.99 8.68 27.24
N PRO A 8 -5.45 7.54 26.71
CA PRO A 8 -6.14 7.44 25.41
C PRO A 8 -7.60 7.93 25.43
N SER A 9 -7.96 8.85 26.32
CA SER A 9 -9.35 8.99 26.75
C SER A 9 -10.20 9.98 25.95
N GLU A 10 -9.64 10.99 25.26
CA GLU A 10 -10.47 11.98 24.53
C GLU A 10 -9.78 12.58 23.29
N SER A 11 -9.02 11.77 22.55
CA SER A 11 -8.31 12.23 21.35
C SER A 11 -8.74 11.46 20.10
N PHE A 12 -9.12 12.21 19.06
CA PHE A 12 -9.55 11.65 17.78
C PHE A 12 -8.36 11.61 16.83
N ALA A 13 -7.60 10.53 16.90
CA ALA A 13 -6.42 10.32 16.04
C ALA A 13 -6.80 9.72 14.70
N CYS A 14 -6.18 10.22 13.62
CA CYS A 14 -6.30 9.58 12.31
C CYS A 14 -5.49 8.28 12.28
N GLN A 15 -6.03 7.24 11.63
CA GLN A 15 -5.32 5.96 11.44
C GLN A 15 -4.47 5.96 10.15
N GLN A 16 -4.71 6.91 9.24
CA GLN A 16 -3.96 7.09 7.99
C GLN A 16 -2.79 8.06 8.12
N CYS A 17 -2.76 8.90 9.15
CA CYS A 17 -1.65 9.79 9.47
C CYS A 17 -1.59 10.09 10.97
N SER A 18 -0.45 10.55 11.48
CA SER A 18 -0.25 10.81 12.92
C SER A 18 -0.89 12.10 13.43
N MET A 19 -1.94 12.60 12.77
CA MET A 19 -2.66 13.82 13.16
C MET A 19 -3.71 13.50 14.23
N VAL A 20 -3.80 14.37 15.23
CA VAL A 20 -4.77 14.25 16.34
C VAL A 20 -5.69 15.46 16.34
N PHE A 21 -6.99 15.21 16.46
CA PHE A 21 -8.02 16.24 16.44
C PHE A 21 -8.75 16.30 17.78
N SER A 22 -9.17 17.51 18.15
CA SER A 22 -9.92 17.76 19.38
C SER A 22 -11.39 17.34 19.30
N SER A 23 -11.88 16.88 18.14
CA SER A 23 -13.27 16.45 17.96
C SER A 23 -13.42 15.39 16.86
N SER A 24 -14.42 14.52 17.02
CA SER A 24 -14.78 13.48 16.04
C SER A 24 -15.14 14.08 14.68
N SER A 25 -15.90 15.19 14.66
CA SER A 25 -16.30 15.87 13.42
C SER A 25 -15.11 16.39 12.61
N ALA A 26 -14.09 16.95 13.29
CA ALA A 26 -12.87 17.40 12.63
C ALA A 26 -12.08 16.20 12.06
N LEU A 27 -11.99 15.09 12.81
CA LEU A 27 -11.39 13.86 12.32
C LEU A 27 -12.14 13.31 11.09
N ILE A 28 -13.47 13.28 11.10
CA ILE A 28 -14.28 12.77 9.97
C ILE A 28 -14.07 13.65 8.73
N LEU A 29 -14.07 14.97 8.87
CA LEU A 29 -13.79 15.90 7.76
C LEU A 29 -12.36 15.74 7.25
N HIS A 30 -11.40 15.53 8.14
CA HIS A 30 -10.02 15.25 7.75
C HIS A 30 -9.89 13.88 7.05
N CYS A 31 -10.55 12.83 7.53
CA CYS A 31 -10.58 11.52 6.87
C CYS A 31 -11.24 11.59 5.49
N ARG A 32 -12.11 12.58 5.23
CA ARG A 32 -12.55 12.89 3.87
C ARG A 32 -11.42 13.39 3.00
N THR A 33 -10.38 14.06 3.50
CA THR A 33 -9.21 14.41 2.67
C THR A 33 -8.35 13.20 2.31
N HIS A 34 -8.43 12.12 3.11
CA HIS A 34 -7.84 10.83 2.73
C HIS A 34 -8.76 10.01 1.80
N SER A 35 -10.07 10.12 1.98
CA SER A 35 -11.07 9.46 1.12
C SER A 35 -11.36 10.22 -0.17
N ASP A 36 -11.01 11.51 -0.22
CA ASP A 36 -11.10 12.34 -1.40
C ASP A 36 -9.93 11.99 -2.31
N SER A 37 -10.32 11.12 -3.25
CA SER A 37 -9.94 11.19 -4.65
C SER A 37 -8.62 10.58 -5.09
N LEU A 38 -7.72 10.10 -4.21
CA LEU A 38 -6.53 9.39 -4.67
C LEU A 38 -6.74 7.86 -4.71
N ARG A 39 -7.07 7.32 -5.89
CA ARG A 39 -7.05 5.87 -6.12
C ARG A 39 -5.61 5.39 -6.13
N ARG A 40 -5.18 4.77 -5.03
CA ARG A 40 -3.84 4.21 -4.87
C ARG A 40 -3.74 2.87 -5.59
N CYS A 41 -2.75 2.73 -6.46
CA CYS A 41 -2.41 1.50 -7.13
C CYS A 41 -1.83 0.50 -6.11
N PRO A 42 -2.42 -0.70 -5.94
CA PRO A 42 -1.88 -1.70 -5.02
C PRO A 42 -0.55 -2.30 -5.53
N LEU A 43 -0.24 -2.16 -6.82
CA LEU A 43 0.95 -2.74 -7.45
C LEU A 43 2.20 -1.88 -7.29
N CYS A 44 2.05 -0.56 -7.20
CA CYS A 44 3.20 0.36 -7.10
C CYS A 44 3.01 1.53 -6.12
N GLY A 45 1.89 1.57 -5.39
CA GLY A 45 1.60 2.60 -4.39
C GLY A 45 1.27 3.99 -4.97
N LEU A 46 1.32 4.17 -6.30
CA LEU A 46 0.99 5.45 -6.96
C LEU A 46 -0.47 5.82 -6.80
N SER A 47 -0.72 7.07 -6.43
CA SER A 47 -2.05 7.62 -6.20
C SER A 47 -2.51 8.51 -7.36
N PHE A 48 -3.77 8.34 -7.78
CA PHE A 48 -4.36 9.10 -8.90
C PHE A 48 -5.65 9.79 -8.49
N ASN A 49 -5.77 11.09 -8.81
CA ASN A 49 -6.92 11.95 -8.47
C ASN A 49 -8.21 11.64 -9.25
N THR A 50 -8.12 10.78 -10.27
CA THR A 50 -9.24 10.48 -11.18
C THR A 50 -9.30 8.98 -11.46
N ALA A 51 -10.51 8.42 -11.47
CA ALA A 51 -10.75 7.00 -11.77
C ALA A 51 -10.21 6.59 -13.15
N SER A 52 -10.44 7.38 -14.19
CA SER A 52 -9.93 7.10 -15.54
C SER A 52 -8.39 7.01 -15.60
N ARG A 53 -7.68 7.88 -14.87
CA ARG A 53 -6.21 7.86 -14.79
C ARG A 53 -5.71 6.63 -14.06
N PHE A 54 -6.36 6.27 -12.96
CA PHE A 54 -6.10 5.04 -12.22
C PHE A 54 -6.33 3.79 -13.08
N GLU A 55 -7.48 3.66 -13.74
CA GLU A 55 -7.80 2.49 -14.56
C GLU A 55 -6.87 2.33 -15.75
N ASN A 56 -6.50 3.43 -16.41
CA ASN A 56 -5.52 3.39 -17.50
C ASN A 56 -4.13 2.98 -16.99
N HIS A 57 -3.75 3.43 -15.80
CA HIS A 57 -2.50 3.04 -15.16
C HIS A 57 -2.49 1.55 -14.76
N VAL A 58 -3.56 1.06 -14.13
CA VAL A 58 -3.69 -0.37 -13.76
C VAL A 58 -3.71 -1.25 -15.00
N ARG A 59 -4.32 -0.81 -16.10
CA ARG A 59 -4.24 -1.52 -17.39
C ARG A 59 -2.81 -1.63 -17.94
N LYS A 60 -1.96 -0.60 -17.72
CA LYS A 60 -0.54 -0.70 -18.10
C LYS A 60 0.18 -1.79 -17.32
N HIS A 61 -0.13 -1.95 -16.03
CA HIS A 61 0.37 -3.09 -15.26
C HIS A 61 -0.13 -4.42 -15.81
N ALA A 62 -1.41 -4.54 -16.19
CA ALA A 62 -1.91 -5.77 -16.82
C ALA A 62 -1.19 -6.11 -18.14
N SER A 63 -0.81 -5.09 -18.94
CA SER A 63 -0.02 -5.31 -20.17
C SER A 63 1.46 -5.60 -19.93
N THR A 64 2.04 -5.09 -18.84
CA THR A 64 3.45 -5.28 -18.47
C THR A 64 3.67 -6.53 -17.63
N THR A 65 2.65 -6.97 -16.90
CA THR A 65 2.74 -7.98 -15.85
C THR A 65 1.75 -9.10 -16.12
N ASN A 66 1.96 -9.83 -17.22
CA ASN A 66 1.35 -11.16 -17.38
C ASN A 66 1.96 -12.20 -16.42
N CYS A 67 2.95 -11.78 -15.62
CA CYS A 67 3.75 -12.62 -14.75
C CYS A 67 3.66 -12.10 -13.32
N ILE A 68 2.47 -12.22 -12.71
CA ILE A 68 2.24 -11.95 -11.29
C ILE A 68 2.50 -13.24 -10.50
N CYS A 69 3.20 -13.15 -9.37
CA CYS A 69 3.29 -14.25 -8.41
C CYS A 69 1.97 -14.38 -7.65
N GLN A 70 1.35 -15.55 -7.66
CA GLN A 70 0.10 -15.78 -6.93
C GLN A 70 0.29 -15.98 -5.42
N ILE A 71 1.54 -16.15 -4.96
CA ILE A 71 1.85 -16.39 -3.54
C ILE A 71 2.04 -15.06 -2.80
N CYS A 72 2.86 -14.15 -3.33
CA CYS A 72 3.12 -12.84 -2.71
C CYS A 72 2.46 -11.65 -3.44
N GLY A 73 1.99 -11.82 -4.67
CA GLY A 73 1.40 -10.74 -5.47
C GLY A 73 2.42 -9.87 -6.22
N ASP A 74 3.71 -10.18 -6.18
CA ASP A 74 4.74 -9.43 -6.90
C ASP A 74 4.57 -9.51 -8.42
N GLY A 75 4.81 -8.38 -9.09
CA GLY A 75 4.75 -8.26 -10.53
C GLY A 75 6.13 -8.37 -11.18
N PHE A 76 6.27 -9.29 -12.13
CA PHE A 76 7.51 -9.50 -12.89
C PHE A 76 7.37 -9.08 -14.35
N SER A 77 8.47 -8.59 -14.93
CA SER A 77 8.53 -8.12 -16.32
C SER A 77 8.44 -9.26 -17.36
N SER A 78 8.76 -10.50 -16.97
CA SER A 78 8.82 -11.67 -17.85
C SER A 78 8.47 -12.96 -17.11
N ARG A 79 8.05 -14.00 -17.86
CA ARG A 79 7.66 -15.30 -17.30
C ARG A 79 8.83 -16.04 -16.68
N ASP A 80 10.01 -15.93 -17.28
CA ASP A 80 11.24 -16.56 -16.81
C ASP A 80 11.67 -16.04 -15.42
N VAL A 81 11.52 -14.73 -15.20
CA VAL A 81 11.82 -14.09 -13.91
C VAL A 81 10.80 -14.52 -12.85
N LEU A 82 9.52 -14.60 -13.21
CA LEU A 82 8.50 -15.17 -12.33
C LEU A 82 8.79 -16.63 -11.98
N ASP A 83 9.17 -17.47 -12.95
CA ASP A 83 9.44 -18.89 -12.70
C ASP A 83 10.63 -19.07 -11.74
N LEU A 84 11.70 -18.29 -11.94
CA LEU A 84 12.84 -18.25 -11.01
C LEU A 84 12.41 -17.78 -9.61
N HIS A 85 11.58 -16.74 -9.52
CA HIS A 85 11.02 -16.29 -8.25
C HIS A 85 10.15 -17.37 -7.57
N MET A 86 9.37 -18.14 -8.33
CA MET A 86 8.58 -19.25 -7.80
C MET A 86 9.45 -20.37 -7.19
N GLN A 87 10.71 -20.50 -7.61
CA GLN A 87 11.67 -21.41 -6.99
C GLN A 87 11.99 -21.02 -5.54
N ILE A 88 11.94 -19.72 -5.22
CA ILE A 88 12.13 -19.22 -3.84
C ILE A 88 11.00 -19.72 -2.94
N HIS A 89 9.75 -19.62 -3.41
CA HIS A 89 8.59 -20.13 -2.67
C HIS A 89 8.57 -21.65 -2.51
N LYS A 90 9.18 -22.38 -3.46
CA LYS A 90 9.35 -23.84 -3.37
C LYS A 90 10.49 -24.26 -2.43
N GLY A 91 11.30 -23.31 -1.95
CA GLY A 91 12.45 -23.56 -1.08
C GLY A 91 13.72 -23.95 -1.84
N ASN A 92 13.79 -23.66 -3.14
CA ASN A 92 14.85 -24.13 -4.03
C ASN A 92 15.93 -23.06 -4.26
N LEU A 93 15.65 -21.79 -3.93
CA LEU A 93 16.56 -20.67 -4.12
C LEU A 93 16.32 -19.63 -3.02
N GLU A 94 17.27 -19.48 -2.10
CA GLU A 94 17.17 -18.51 -0.99
C GLU A 94 17.65 -17.13 -1.46
N LEU A 95 16.88 -16.43 -2.28
CA LEU A 95 17.15 -15.03 -2.59
C LEU A 95 16.18 -14.16 -1.79
N GLY A 96 16.64 -13.80 -0.59
CA GLY A 96 15.99 -12.85 0.28
C GLY A 96 15.74 -11.54 -0.43
N ALA A 97 14.47 -11.19 -0.61
CA ALA A 97 14.04 -9.84 -0.86
C ALA A 97 12.66 -9.65 -0.24
N HIS A 98 12.61 -9.79 1.08
CA HIS A 98 11.55 -9.13 1.84
C HIS A 98 11.88 -7.64 1.77
N SER A 99 11.36 -6.96 0.76
CA SER A 99 11.28 -5.50 0.75
C SER A 99 10.29 -5.10 1.84
N GLN A 100 10.73 -5.18 3.10
CA GLN A 100 10.14 -4.40 4.17
C GLN A 100 10.57 -2.96 3.94
N LEU A 101 9.74 -2.20 3.22
CA LEU A 101 9.79 -0.76 3.28
C LEU A 101 9.06 -0.31 4.54
N SER A 102 9.75 0.57 5.28
CA SER A 102 9.29 1.37 6.41
C SER A 102 7.90 1.99 6.26
#